data_AF-A0A1B7HWI6-F1
#
_entry.id   AF-A0A1B7HWI6-F1
#
_cell.length_a   1.000
_cell.length_b   1.000
_cell.length_c   1.000
_cell.angle_alpha   90.00
_cell.angle_beta   90.00
_cell.angle_gamma   90.00
#
_symmetry.space_group_name_H-M   'P 1'
#
loop_
_entity.id
_entity.type
_entity.pdbx_description
1 polymer ?
#
loop_
_entity_poly.entity_id
_entity_poly.type
_entity_poly.pdbx_seq_one_letter_code
_entity_poly.pdbx_strand_id
1 'polypeptide(L)'
;MLKKFVLVFTFVIAGCANPGDEAVEALNTLEFHPGTMSPAINSTPEELQTLHTSNKEVITRLTTEIKAARVDNLRSVDVFDNRYGIDNVFQALTRLEQFDELNNTYLKDQNKDGLVQIGKALKPIKEKTS
;
A
#
# COMPACT_ATOMS: atom_id res chain seq x y z
N MET A 1 -59.44 3.34 16.35
CA MET A 1 -58.44 3.43 15.28
C MET A 1 -57.18 4.08 15.86
N LEU A 2 -56.08 3.36 16.01
CA LEU A 2 -54.79 3.96 16.35
C LEU A 2 -53.70 3.19 15.59
N LYS A 3 -53.23 3.83 14.51
CA LYS A 3 -52.29 3.26 13.54
C LYS A 3 -50.90 3.30 14.18
N LYS A 4 -50.35 2.13 14.54
CA LYS A 4 -48.99 2.00 15.07
C LYS A 4 -48.00 2.30 13.95
N PHE A 5 -47.40 3.48 13.97
CA PHE A 5 -46.24 3.78 13.13
C PHE A 5 -44.99 3.21 13.81
N VAL A 6 -44.47 2.12 13.27
CA VAL A 6 -43.16 1.58 13.63
C VAL A 6 -42.13 2.43 12.87
N LEU A 7 -41.43 3.30 13.60
CA LEU A 7 -40.36 4.12 13.06
C LEU A 7 -39.08 3.26 13.07
N VAL A 8 -38.76 2.69 11.92
CA VAL A 8 -37.50 1.96 11.70
C VAL A 8 -36.39 3.00 11.57
N PHE A 9 -35.59 3.14 12.62
CA PHE A 9 -34.44 4.03 12.63
C PHE A 9 -33.23 3.25 12.08
N THR A 10 -32.98 3.36 10.78
CA THR A 10 -31.77 2.80 10.15
C THR A 10 -30.58 3.67 10.54
N PHE A 11 -29.86 3.26 11.60
CA PHE A 11 -28.56 3.82 11.93
C PHE A 11 -27.57 3.40 10.83
N VAL A 12 -27.31 4.30 9.88
CA VAL A 12 -26.17 4.12 8.97
C VAL A 12 -24.93 4.50 9.77
N ILE A 13 -24.28 3.49 10.37
CA ILE A 13 -22.96 3.66 10.97
C ILE A 13 -22.00 3.82 9.79
N ALA A 14 -21.76 5.05 9.35
CA ALA A 14 -20.60 5.35 8.53
C ALA A 14 -19.37 5.12 9.41
N GLY A 15 -18.78 3.92 9.32
CA GLY A 15 -17.50 3.65 9.96
C GLY A 15 -16.46 4.54 9.30
N CYS A 16 -15.87 5.45 10.07
CA CYS A 16 -14.68 6.18 9.63
C CYS A 16 -13.51 5.19 9.57
N ALA A 17 -13.36 4.50 8.43
CA ALA A 17 -12.14 3.75 8.17
C ALA A 17 -10.99 4.77 8.04
N ASN A 18 -9.90 4.54 8.75
CA ASN A 18 -8.70 5.35 8.59
C ASN A 18 -8.01 4.91 7.30
N PRO A 19 -7.71 5.79 6.33
CA PRO A 19 -7.05 5.42 5.08
C PRO A 19 -5.76 4.61 5.26
N GLY A 20 -5.04 4.84 6.38
CA GLY A 20 -3.86 4.04 6.73
C GLY A 20 -4.17 2.56 7.03
N ASP A 21 -5.33 2.25 7.60
CA ASP A 21 -5.72 0.87 7.92
C ASP A 21 -6.09 0.09 6.65
N GLU A 22 -6.77 0.74 5.70
CA GLU A 22 -7.07 0.16 4.38
C GLU A 22 -5.79 -0.10 3.57
N ALA A 23 -4.82 0.82 3.61
CA ALA A 23 -3.54 0.65 2.96
C ALA A 23 -2.75 -0.53 3.54
N VAL A 24 -2.73 -0.68 4.86
CA VAL A 24 -2.09 -1.80 5.56
C VAL A 24 -2.71 -3.13 5.15
N GLU A 25 -4.04 -3.25 5.17
CA GLU A 25 -4.73 -4.46 4.75
C GLU A 25 -4.47 -4.80 3.28
N ALA A 26 -4.59 -3.80 2.39
CA ALA A 26 -4.35 -4.00 0.96
C ALA A 26 -2.90 -4.44 0.68
N LEU A 27 -1.91 -3.86 1.36
CA LEU A 27 -0.51 -4.26 1.23
C LEU A 27 -0.28 -5.68 1.74
N ASN A 28 -0.88 -6.08 2.86
CA ASN A 28 -0.69 -7.41 3.46
C ASN A 28 -1.43 -8.54 2.73
N THR A 29 -2.44 -8.21 1.94
CA THR A 29 -3.17 -9.18 1.10
C THR A 29 -2.70 -9.17 -0.36
N LEU A 30 -1.87 -8.21 -0.75
CA LEU A 30 -1.30 -8.13 -2.10
C LEU A 30 -0.45 -9.37 -2.40
N GLU A 31 -0.84 -10.12 -3.42
CA GLU A 31 -0.02 -11.18 -4.00
C GLU A 31 0.90 -10.58 -5.06
N PHE A 32 2.20 -10.52 -4.78
CA PHE A 32 3.21 -10.06 -5.73
C PHE A 32 4.30 -11.13 -5.87
N HIS A 33 4.52 -11.55 -7.11
CA HIS A 33 5.58 -12.50 -7.46
C HIS A 33 6.64 -11.75 -8.26
N PRO A 34 7.88 -11.61 -7.75
CA PRO A 34 8.96 -11.01 -8.51
C PRO A 34 9.14 -11.77 -9.83
N GLY A 35 9.04 -11.04 -10.95
CA GLY A 35 9.21 -11.62 -12.28
C GLY A 35 10.65 -12.07 -12.52
N THR A 36 10.83 -12.99 -13.47
CA THR A 36 12.17 -13.37 -13.94
C THR A 36 12.86 -12.19 -14.65
N MET A 37 14.18 -12.08 -14.51
CA MET A 37 14.97 -11.06 -15.21
C MET A 37 14.77 -11.21 -16.73
N SER A 38 14.20 -10.17 -17.34
CA SER A 38 14.10 -10.04 -18.79
C SER A 38 14.58 -8.65 -19.17
N PRO A 39 15.80 -8.50 -19.74
CA PRO A 39 16.28 -7.22 -20.22
C PRO A 39 15.33 -6.65 -21.27
N ALA A 40 14.96 -5.38 -21.14
CA ALA A 40 14.07 -4.75 -22.08
C ALA A 40 14.73 -4.60 -23.46
N ILE A 41 14.28 -5.41 -24.44
CA ILE A 41 14.83 -5.38 -25.81
C ILE A 41 14.49 -4.07 -26.54
N ASN A 42 13.46 -3.32 -26.08
CA ASN A 42 12.92 -2.13 -26.76
C ASN A 42 12.49 -1.02 -25.79
N SER A 43 13.34 -0.58 -24.86
CA SER A 43 12.97 0.50 -23.92
C SER A 43 14.09 1.51 -23.76
N THR A 44 13.73 2.80 -23.71
CA THR A 44 14.72 3.86 -23.53
C THR A 44 15.08 4.00 -22.05
N PRO A 45 16.29 4.48 -21.73
CA PRO A 45 16.66 4.81 -20.36
C PRO A 45 15.69 5.79 -19.69
N GLU A 46 15.14 6.79 -20.43
CA GLU A 46 14.18 7.72 -19.84
C GLU A 46 12.85 7.04 -19.49
N GLU A 47 12.39 6.09 -20.30
CA GLU A 47 11.17 5.34 -20.01
C GLU A 47 11.32 4.51 -18.72
N LEU A 48 12.46 3.81 -18.59
CA LEU A 48 12.77 3.03 -17.39
C LEU A 48 12.85 3.93 -16.15
N GLN A 49 13.53 5.08 -16.28
CA GLN A 49 13.65 6.03 -15.18
C GLN A 49 12.29 6.62 -14.77
N THR A 50 11.41 6.89 -15.74
CA THR A 50 10.06 7.41 -15.46
C THR A 50 9.23 6.40 -14.68
N LEU A 51 9.26 5.12 -15.08
CA LEU A 51 8.59 4.04 -14.36
C LEU A 51 9.14 3.88 -12.94
N HIS A 52 10.48 3.88 -12.81
CA HIS A 52 11.15 3.78 -11.50
C HIS A 52 10.75 4.92 -10.56
N THR A 53 10.83 6.18 -11.03
CA THR A 53 10.49 7.35 -10.23
C THR A 53 9.02 7.34 -9.83
N SER A 54 8.11 7.01 -10.76
CA SER A 54 6.66 6.90 -10.47
C SER A 54 6.37 5.86 -9.39
N ASN A 55 7.00 4.68 -9.47
CA ASN A 55 6.87 3.66 -8.42
C ASN A 55 7.41 4.16 -7.08
N LYS A 56 8.58 4.82 -7.08
CA LYS A 56 9.24 5.35 -5.87
C LYS A 56 8.38 6.37 -5.15
N GLU A 57 7.72 7.26 -5.90
CA GLU A 57 6.80 8.25 -5.34
C GLU A 57 5.65 7.58 -4.61
N VAL A 58 5.02 6.56 -5.21
CA VAL A 58 3.90 5.82 -4.60
C VAL A 58 4.36 5.10 -3.33
N ILE A 59 5.50 4.40 -3.38
CA ILE A 59 6.05 3.68 -2.24
C ILE A 59 6.35 4.64 -1.07
N THR A 60 6.99 5.77 -1.37
CA THR A 60 7.35 6.79 -0.36
C THR A 60 6.10 7.40 0.27
N ARG A 61 5.08 7.71 -0.55
CA ARG A 61 3.82 8.26 -0.08
C ARG A 61 3.10 7.28 0.86
N LEU A 62 2.90 6.02 0.43
CA LEU A 62 2.24 4.99 1.26
C LEU A 62 3.00 4.75 2.56
N THR A 63 4.34 4.72 2.51
CA THR A 63 5.18 4.57 3.70
C THR A 63 4.94 5.70 4.69
N THR A 64 4.86 6.94 4.20
CA THR A 64 4.65 8.13 5.02
C THR A 64 3.24 8.14 5.63
N GLU A 65 2.22 7.84 4.84
CA GLU A 65 0.82 7.76 5.28
C GLU A 65 0.65 6.70 6.39
N ILE A 66 1.22 5.50 6.21
CA ILE A 66 1.13 4.42 7.21
C ILE A 66 1.88 4.80 8.50
N LYS A 67 3.09 5.36 8.39
CA LYS A 67 3.86 5.78 9.57
C LYS A 67 3.14 6.86 10.37
N ALA A 68 2.65 7.90 9.70
CA ALA A 68 1.90 8.98 10.34
C ALA A 68 0.63 8.47 11.04
N ALA A 69 -0.09 7.52 10.41
CA ALA A 69 -1.33 6.99 10.95
C ALA A 69 -1.11 6.01 12.13
N ARG A 70 -0.03 5.22 12.12
CA ARG A 70 0.09 4.03 12.98
C ARG A 70 1.39 3.89 13.77
N VAL A 71 2.45 4.62 13.43
CA VAL A 71 3.80 4.42 14.01
C VAL A 71 4.31 5.65 14.74
N ASP A 72 4.16 6.85 14.18
CA ASP A 72 4.82 8.06 14.69
C ASP A 72 4.39 8.45 16.11
N ASN A 73 3.18 8.07 16.52
CA ASN A 73 2.63 8.32 17.85
C ASN A 73 2.59 7.06 18.74
N LEU A 74 3.21 5.96 18.31
CA LEU A 74 3.23 4.71 19.04
C LEU A 74 4.18 4.83 20.24
N ARG A 75 3.70 4.49 21.44
CA ARG A 75 4.59 4.40 22.61
C ARG A 75 5.38 3.10 22.53
N SER A 76 6.61 3.11 23.05
CA SER A 76 7.46 1.91 23.07
C SER A 76 6.81 0.70 23.73
N VAL A 77 5.98 0.92 24.76
CA VAL A 77 5.21 -0.13 25.44
C VAL A 77 4.15 -0.79 24.56
N ASP A 78 3.68 -0.09 23.52
CA ASP A 78 2.62 -0.56 22.62
C ASP A 78 3.19 -1.35 21.43
N VAL A 79 4.51 -1.26 21.17
CA VAL A 79 5.20 -1.99 20.08
C VAL A 79 5.07 -3.50 20.24
N PHE A 80 5.12 -4.00 21.47
CA PHE A 80 4.97 -5.42 21.77
C PHE A 80 3.52 -5.79 22.15
N ASP A 81 2.62 -4.80 22.18
CA ASP A 81 1.22 -5.02 22.49
C ASP A 81 0.42 -5.25 21.20
N ASN A 82 0.30 -6.53 20.85
CA ASN A 82 -0.32 -6.93 19.60
C ASN A 82 -1.85 -6.75 19.56
N ARG A 83 -2.47 -6.27 20.65
CA ARG A 83 -3.91 -5.97 20.69
C ARG A 83 -4.32 -4.90 19.66
N TYR A 84 -3.37 -4.08 19.22
CA TYR A 84 -3.58 -3.00 18.26
C TYR A 84 -3.18 -3.37 16.82
N GLY A 85 -2.82 -4.64 16.57
CA GLY A 85 -2.45 -5.13 15.25
C GLY A 85 -1.20 -4.47 14.67
N ILE A 86 -0.26 -4.05 15.52
CA ILE A 86 0.95 -3.34 15.11
C ILE A 86 1.87 -4.20 14.24
N ASP A 87 1.86 -5.52 14.43
CA ASP A 87 2.59 -6.47 13.58
C ASP A 87 2.17 -6.37 12.11
N ASN A 88 0.86 -6.19 11.85
CA ASN A 88 0.34 -6.02 10.49
C ASN A 88 0.85 -4.72 9.85
N VAL A 89 0.98 -3.66 10.65
CA VAL A 89 1.52 -2.38 10.19
C VAL A 89 2.99 -2.54 9.78
N PHE A 90 3.79 -3.18 10.63
CA PHE A 90 5.20 -3.44 10.30
C PHE A 90 5.35 -4.37 9.10
N GLN A 91 4.49 -5.39 8.97
CA GLN A 91 4.48 -6.26 7.79
C GLN A 91 4.21 -5.47 6.50
N ALA A 92 3.25 -4.54 6.52
CA ALA A 92 2.94 -3.70 5.37
C ALA A 92 4.11 -2.77 5.02
N LEU A 93 4.78 -2.19 6.03
CA LEU A 93 5.98 -1.37 5.84
C LEU A 93 7.13 -2.18 5.25
N THR A 94 7.39 -3.39 5.75
CA THR A 94 8.40 -4.30 5.19
C THR A 94 8.08 -4.66 3.73
N ARG A 95 6.82 -4.83 3.36
CA ARG A 95 6.45 -5.04 1.94
C ARG A 95 6.76 -3.83 1.08
N LEU A 96 6.51 -2.60 1.56
CA LEU A 96 6.89 -1.38 0.83
C LEU A 96 8.40 -1.26 0.65
N GLU A 97 9.19 -1.64 1.66
CA GLU A 97 10.65 -1.72 1.56
C GLU A 97 11.09 -2.75 0.50
N GLN A 98 10.47 -3.94 0.47
CA GLN A 98 10.74 -4.95 -0.55
C GLN A 98 10.41 -4.44 -1.96
N PHE A 99 9.30 -3.71 -2.14
CA PHE A 99 8.97 -3.08 -3.41
C PHE A 99 10.01 -2.05 -3.84
N ASP A 100 10.54 -1.26 -2.90
CA ASP A 100 11.56 -0.26 -3.20
C ASP A 100 12.87 -0.89 -3.68
N GLU A 101 13.31 -1.94 -2.98
CA GLU A 101 14.50 -2.71 -3.36
C GLU A 101 14.35 -3.37 -4.74
N LEU A 102 13.17 -3.94 -5.02
CA LEU A 102 12.86 -4.50 -6.33
C LEU A 102 12.80 -3.42 -7.42
N ASN A 103 12.24 -2.25 -7.12
CA ASN A 103 12.18 -1.13 -8.06
C ASN A 103 13.60 -0.69 -8.47
N ASN A 104 14.50 -0.54 -7.49
CA ASN A 104 15.92 -0.22 -7.74
C ASN A 104 16.62 -1.32 -8.54
N THR A 105 16.39 -2.57 -8.17
CA THR A 105 16.97 -3.74 -8.86
C THR A 105 16.51 -3.80 -10.32
N TYR A 106 15.22 -3.62 -10.58
CA TYR A 106 14.68 -3.66 -11.93
C TYR A 106 15.15 -2.50 -12.80
N LEU A 107 15.38 -1.30 -12.24
CA LEU A 107 16.01 -0.22 -13.01
C LEU A 107 17.45 -0.60 -13.38
N LYS A 108 18.23 -1.09 -12.41
CA LYS A 108 19.63 -1.53 -12.63
C LYS A 108 19.73 -2.62 -13.69
N ASP A 109 18.81 -3.59 -13.67
CA ASP A 109 18.80 -4.73 -14.59
C ASP A 109 18.06 -4.43 -15.91
N GLN A 110 17.63 -3.18 -16.12
CA GLN A 110 16.84 -2.76 -17.28
C GLN A 110 15.57 -3.60 -17.50
N ASN A 111 14.95 -4.05 -16.40
CA ASN A 111 13.76 -4.89 -16.39
C ASN A 111 12.48 -4.04 -16.39
N LYS A 112 12.05 -3.61 -17.58
CA LYS A 112 10.81 -2.83 -17.75
C LYS A 112 9.58 -3.55 -17.21
N ASP A 113 9.45 -4.85 -17.48
CA ASP A 113 8.27 -5.62 -17.07
C ASP A 113 8.17 -5.68 -15.54
N GLY A 114 9.29 -5.79 -14.84
CA GLY A 114 9.37 -5.69 -13.39
C GLY A 114 8.88 -4.33 -12.88
N LEU A 115 9.39 -3.23 -13.45
CA LEU A 115 8.96 -1.87 -13.08
C LEU A 115 7.45 -1.66 -13.33
N VAL A 116 6.92 -2.14 -14.46
CA VAL A 116 5.49 -2.07 -14.78
C VAL A 116 4.66 -2.90 -13.81
N GLN A 117 5.12 -4.09 -13.42
CA GLN A 117 4.42 -4.94 -12.47
C GLN A 117 4.31 -4.31 -11.08
N ILE A 118 5.37 -3.66 -10.59
CA ILE A 118 5.32 -2.89 -9.33
C ILE A 118 4.24 -1.81 -9.42
N GLY A 119 4.27 -1.00 -10.48
CA GLY A 119 3.29 0.07 -10.67
C GLY A 119 1.85 -0.44 -10.72
N LYS A 120 1.61 -1.56 -11.40
CA LYS A 120 0.29 -2.22 -11.45
C LYS A 120 -0.16 -2.74 -10.09
N ALA A 121 0.76 -3.34 -9.32
CA ALA A 121 0.45 -3.91 -8.02
C ALA A 121 0.07 -2.83 -6.99
N LEU A 122 0.74 -1.67 -7.03
CA LEU A 122 0.51 -0.57 -6.08
C LEU A 122 -0.61 0.39 -6.50
N LYS A 123 -0.98 0.43 -7.79
CA LYS A 123 -2.01 1.35 -8.32
C LYS A 123 -3.36 1.29 -7.58
N PRO A 124 -3.95 0.10 -7.29
CA PRO A 124 -5.24 0.03 -6.60
C PRO A 124 -5.17 0.58 -5.17
N ILE A 125 -4.00 0.52 -4.53
CA ILE A 125 -3.78 1.04 -3.18
C ILE A 125 -3.69 2.57 -3.24
N LYS A 126 -2.97 3.10 -4.24
CA LYS A 126 -2.90 4.55 -4.49
C LYS A 126 -4.26 5.20 -4.70
N GLU A 127 -5.15 4.55 -5.46
CA GLU A 127 -6.46 5.10 -5.84
C GLU A 127 -7.49 5.04 -4.71
N LYS A 128 -7.31 4.14 -3.73
CA LYS A 128 -8.18 4.05 -2.55
C LYS A 128 -7.81 5.04 -1.45
N THR A 129 -6.55 5.46 -1.37
CA THR A 129 -6.07 6.40 -0.34
C THR A 129 -6.02 7.87 -0.78
N SER A 130 -6.35 8.18 -2.05
CA SER A 130 -6.41 9.56 -2.60
C SER A 130 -7.84 10.06 -2.65
#